data_AF-A0A1V6BSL9-F1
#
_entry.id   AF-A0A1V6BSL9-F1
#
_cell.length_a   1.000
_cell.length_b   1.000
_cell.length_c   1.000
_cell.angle_alpha   90.00
_cell.angle_beta   90.00
_cell.angle_gamma   90.00
#
_symmetry.space_group_name_H-M   'P 1'
#
loop_
_entity.id
_entity.type
_entity.pdbx_description
1 polymer ?
#
loop_
_entity_poly.entity_id
_entity_poly.type
_entity_poly.pdbx_seq_one_letter_code
_entity_poly.pdbx_strand_id
1 'polypeptide(L)'
;MVNLTIRNIPNDIINKIKVLSQINKRSMNSEILLLLETGIHKKLKAGNEKRQISKNTQINIWKKLSGLWKDDRNTDQIINDIYSNRTSGRDFTL
;
A
#
# COMPACT_ATOMS: atom_id res chain seq x y z
N MET A 1 -20.78 6.77 -3.27
CA MET A 1 -20.03 5.51 -3.03
C MET A 1 -20.65 4.42 -3.87
N VAL A 2 -19.85 3.66 -4.59
CA VAL A 2 -20.33 2.57 -5.45
C VAL A 2 -20.28 1.27 -4.65
N ASN A 3 -21.38 0.52 -4.64
CA ASN A 3 -21.41 -0.84 -4.10
C ASN A 3 -21.21 -1.83 -5.24
N LEU A 4 -20.32 -2.81 -5.05
CA LEU A 4 -19.94 -3.79 -6.06
C LEU A 4 -20.18 -5.20 -5.54
N THR A 5 -21.08 -5.94 -6.21
CA THR A 5 -21.31 -7.36 -5.94
C THR A 5 -20.57 -8.19 -6.96
N ILE A 6 -19.56 -8.94 -6.52
CA ILE A 6 -18.81 -9.86 -7.36
C ILE A 6 -19.38 -11.27 -7.15
N ARG A 7 -19.83 -11.90 -8.24
CA ARG A 7 -20.40 -13.26 -8.23
C ARG A 7 -19.44 -14.26 -8.86
N ASN A 8 -19.62 -15.54 -8.53
CA ASN A 8 -18.89 -16.66 -9.12
C ASN A 8 -17.37 -16.56 -8.96
N ILE A 9 -16.90 -16.11 -7.79
CA ILE A 9 -15.46 -16.15 -7.47
C ILE A 9 -15.06 -17.61 -7.22
N PRO A 10 -14.05 -18.14 -7.93
CA PRO A 10 -13.55 -19.48 -7.67
C PRO A 10 -13.09 -19.67 -6.21
N ASN A 11 -13.35 -20.85 -5.65
CA ASN A 11 -13.02 -21.15 -4.25
C ASN A 11 -11.52 -21.08 -3.95
N ASP A 12 -10.66 -21.36 -4.92
CA ASP A 12 -9.22 -21.24 -4.73
C ASP A 12 -8.79 -19.76 -4.61
N ILE A 13 -9.42 -18.86 -5.38
CA ILE A 13 -9.14 -17.43 -5.37
C ILE A 13 -9.59 -16.80 -4.05
N ILE A 14 -10.80 -17.11 -3.58
CA ILE A 14 -11.30 -16.55 -2.32
C ILE A 14 -10.44 -17.00 -1.12
N ASN A 15 -9.95 -18.25 -1.16
CA ASN A 15 -9.04 -18.76 -0.14
C ASN A 15 -7.69 -18.05 -0.16
N LYS A 16 -7.12 -17.80 -1.34
CA LYS A 16 -5.88 -17.01 -1.49
C LYS A 16 -6.06 -15.59 -0.93
N ILE A 17 -7.17 -14.92 -1.26
CA ILE A 17 -7.47 -13.57 -0.75
C ILE A 17 -7.59 -13.59 0.77
N LYS A 18 -8.22 -14.62 1.35
CA LYS A 18 -8.35 -14.77 2.81
C LYS A 18 -7.00 -14.96 3.50
N VAL A 19 -6.09 -15.73 2.90
CA VAL A 19 -4.72 -15.88 3.43
C VAL A 19 -3.99 -14.54 3.35
N LEU A 20 -4.07 -13.83 2.22
CA LEU A 20 -3.45 -12.52 2.05
C LEU A 20 -3.97 -11.49 3.04
N SER A 21 -5.28 -11.44 3.29
CA SER A 21 -5.87 -10.50 4.25
C SER A 21 -5.39 -10.74 5.68
N GLN A 22 -5.18 -12.00 6.07
CA GLN A 22 -4.62 -12.38 7.38
C GLN A 22 -3.14 -11.97 7.51
N ILE A 23 -2.35 -12.18 6.46
CA ILE A 23 -0.93 -11.80 6.41
C ILE A 23 -0.81 -10.26 6.48
N ASN A 24 -1.60 -9.56 5.67
CA ASN A 24 -1.57 -8.11 5.54
C ASN A 24 -2.32 -7.37 6.65
N LYS A 25 -2.96 -8.10 7.58
CA LYS A 25 -3.77 -7.56 8.70
C LYS A 25 -4.85 -6.58 8.23
N ARG A 26 -5.54 -6.92 7.14
CA ARG A 26 -6.60 -6.10 6.52
C ARG A 26 -7.93 -6.84 6.49
N SER A 27 -9.02 -6.08 6.40
CA SER A 27 -10.34 -6.67 6.13
C SER A 27 -10.35 -7.29 4.73
N MET A 28 -11.20 -8.30 4.52
CA MET A 28 -11.31 -8.98 3.23
C MET A 28 -11.75 -8.01 2.11
N ASN A 29 -12.68 -7.10 2.40
CA ASN A 29 -13.12 -6.08 1.46
C ASN A 29 -12.00 -5.10 1.11
N SER A 30 -11.23 -4.68 2.12
CA SER A 30 -10.06 -3.80 1.91
C SER A 30 -8.99 -4.49 1.06
N GLU A 31 -8.77 -5.79 1.26
CA GLU A 31 -7.83 -6.57 0.46
C GLU A 31 -8.29 -6.70 -0.99
N ILE A 32 -9.59 -7.00 -1.20
CA ILE A 32 -10.19 -7.07 -2.55
C ILE A 32 -10.04 -5.74 -3.28
N LEU A 33 -10.30 -4.62 -2.60
CA LEU A 33 -10.15 -3.29 -3.19
C LEU A 33 -8.72 -3.02 -3.66
N LEU A 34 -7.73 -3.35 -2.82
CA LEU A 34 -6.31 -3.20 -3.17
C LEU A 34 -5.92 -4.10 -4.36
N LEU A 35 -6.39 -5.34 -4.39
CA LEU A 35 -6.13 -6.26 -5.48
C LEU A 35 -6.72 -5.77 -6.81
N LEU A 36 -7.91 -5.16 -6.78
CA LEU A 36 -8.51 -4.52 -7.96
C LEU A 36 -7.69 -3.32 -8.43
N GLU A 37 -7.31 -2.43 -7.52
CA GLU A 37 -6.51 -1.24 -7.82
C GLU A 37 -5.15 -1.62 -8.44
N THR A 38 -4.44 -2.54 -7.79
CA THR A 38 -3.13 -3.02 -8.26
C THR A 38 -3.24 -3.79 -9.58
N GLY A 39 -4.29 -4.60 -9.76
CA GLY A 39 -4.57 -5.30 -11.01
C GLY A 39 -4.81 -4.34 -12.18
N ILE A 40 -5.59 -3.29 -11.98
CA ILE A 40 -5.84 -2.25 -12.98
C ILE A 40 -4.55 -1.49 -13.29
N HIS A 41 -3.81 -1.04 -12.28
CA HIS A 41 -2.53 -0.36 -12.49
C HIS A 41 -1.52 -1.21 -13.23
N LYS A 42 -1.43 -2.50 -12.92
CA LYS A 42 -0.55 -3.43 -13.62
C LYS A 42 -0.96 -3.56 -15.09
N LYS A 43 -2.25 -3.69 -15.39
CA LYS A 43 -2.76 -3.77 -16.77
C LYS A 43 -2.54 -2.49 -17.56
N LEU A 44 -2.72 -1.31 -16.94
CA LEU A 44 -2.44 -0.01 -17.54
C LEU A 44 -0.94 0.23 -17.75
N LYS A 45 -0.09 -0.25 -16.84
CA LYS A 45 1.37 -0.21 -16.99
C LYS A 45 1.86 -1.18 -18.05
N ALA A 46 1.25 -2.36 -18.18
CA ALA A 46 1.57 -3.34 -19.22
C ALA A 46 1.37 -2.77 -20.64
N GLY A 47 0.33 -1.97 -20.85
CA GLY A 47 0.16 -1.21 -22.10
C GLY A 47 1.22 -0.10 -22.33
N ASN A 48 1.93 0.31 -21.29
CA ASN A 48 2.95 1.36 -21.28
C ASN A 48 4.39 0.82 -21.09
N GLU A 49 4.61 -0.50 -21.20
CA GLU A 49 5.88 -1.18 -20.91
C GLU A 49 7.09 -0.75 -21.78
N LYS A 50 6.91 0.19 -22.72
CA LYS A 50 8.01 0.78 -23.50
C LYS A 50 8.66 2.03 -22.88
N ARG A 51 8.42 2.36 -21.62
CA ARG A 51 9.23 3.38 -20.91
C ARG A 51 10.01 2.76 -19.75
N GLN A 52 10.91 1.84 -20.09
CA GLN A 52 12.00 1.52 -19.17
C GLN A 52 12.84 2.79 -19.01
N ILE A 53 12.72 3.42 -17.84
CA ILE A 53 13.66 4.46 -17.42
C ILE A 53 15.05 3.81 -17.46
N SER A 54 16.00 4.45 -18.14
CA SER A 54 17.36 3.91 -18.24
C SER A 54 17.94 3.72 -16.83
N LYS A 55 18.74 2.67 -16.61
CA LYS A 55 19.40 2.42 -15.31
C LYS A 55 20.14 3.66 -14.80
N ASN A 56 20.76 4.44 -15.70
CA ASN A 56 21.45 5.67 -15.36
C ASN A 56 20.49 6.77 -14.86
N THR A 57 19.33 6.92 -15.49
CA THR A 57 18.29 7.85 -15.05
C THR A 57 17.76 7.45 -13.67
N GLN A 58 17.57 6.15 -13.41
CA GLN A 58 17.20 5.65 -12.10
C GLN A 58 18.29 6.00 -11.06
N ILE A 59 19.55 5.64 -11.30
CA ILE A 59 20.66 5.94 -10.38
C ILE A 59 20.73 7.45 -10.07
N ASN A 60 20.53 8.31 -11.07
CA ASN A 60 20.52 9.77 -10.86
C ASN A 60 19.35 10.24 -10.00
N ILE A 61 18.14 9.69 -10.19
CA ILE A 61 16.98 10.00 -9.34
C ILE A 61 17.27 9.58 -7.90
N TRP A 62 17.80 8.37 -7.69
CA TRP A 62 18.11 7.86 -6.36
C TRP A 62 19.21 8.67 -5.67
N LYS A 63 20.28 9.04 -6.39
CA LYS A 63 21.31 9.96 -5.90
C LYS A 63 20.75 11.33 -5.53
N LYS A 64 19.79 11.84 -6.30
CA LYS A 64 19.14 13.13 -6.00
C LYS A 64 18.27 13.04 -4.74
N LEU A 65 17.57 11.93 -4.54
CA LEU A 65 16.69 11.74 -3.38
C LEU A 65 17.45 11.38 -2.10
N SER A 66 18.60 10.69 -2.21
CA SER A 66 19.43 10.33 -1.06
C SER A 66 19.94 11.60 -0.36
N GLY A 67 19.68 11.71 0.95
CA GLY A 67 20.10 12.86 1.76
C GLY A 67 19.14 14.06 1.75
N LEU A 68 18.04 14.00 0.98
CA LEU A 68 16.95 14.99 1.04
C LEU A 68 15.91 14.67 2.10
N TRP A 69 15.93 13.47 2.68
CA TRP A 69 15.17 13.16 3.88
C TRP A 69 15.84 13.84 5.07
N LYS A 70 15.59 15.15 5.19
CA LYS A 70 15.90 15.94 6.37
C LYS A 70 14.61 16.19 7.12
N ASP A 71 14.63 15.89 8.41
CA ASP A 71 13.61 16.33 9.34
C ASP A 71 14.26 17.41 10.18
N ASP A 72 13.78 18.65 10.04
CA ASP A 72 14.30 19.80 10.79
C ASP A 72 13.79 19.79 12.24
N ARG A 73 12.89 18.86 12.59
CA ARG A 73 12.38 18.67 13.95
C ARG A 73 13.40 17.95 14.81
N ASN A 74 13.50 18.36 16.07
CA ASN A 74 14.31 17.64 17.04
C ASN A 74 13.61 16.33 17.47
N THR A 75 14.37 15.47 18.15
CA THR A 75 13.87 14.15 18.60
C THR A 75 12.62 14.26 19.45
N ASP A 76 12.54 15.23 20.36
CA ASP A 76 11.39 15.40 21.26
C ASP A 76 10.13 15.85 20.51
N GLN A 77 10.28 16.71 19.50
CA GLN A 77 9.20 17.14 18.62
C GLN A 77 8.65 15.97 17.81
N ILE A 78 9.53 15.09 17.31
CA ILE A 78 9.12 13.88 16.58
C ILE A 78 8.38 12.92 17.52
N ILE A 79 8.91 12.72 18.73
CA ILE A 79 8.27 11.87 19.74
C ILE A 79 6.87 12.39 20.07
N ASN A 80 6.75 13.69 20.36
CA ASN A 80 5.47 14.30 20.70
C ASN A 80 4.46 14.22 19.55
N ASP A 81 4.89 14.46 18.31
CA ASP A 81 4.05 14.34 17.11
C ASP A 81 3.51 12.91 16.91
N ILE A 82 4.35 11.90 17.17
CA ILE A 82 3.93 10.50 17.10
C ILE A 82 2.89 10.20 18.18
N TYR A 83 3.11 10.63 19.42
CA TYR A 83 2.17 10.39 20.51
C TYR A 83 0.86 11.16 20.33
N SER A 84 0.89 12.41 19.86
CA SER A 84 -0.32 13.21 19.64
C SER A 84 -1.20 12.67 18.52
N ASN A 85 -0.60 12.07 17.48
CA ASN A 85 -1.33 11.49 16.36
C ASN A 85 -1.70 10.01 16.56
N ARG A 86 -1.28 9.38 17.66
CA ARG A 86 -1.75 8.04 18.01
C ARG A 86 -3.22 8.08 18.37
N THR A 87 -4.03 7.33 17.62
CA THR A 87 -5.41 7.03 18.04
C THR A 87 -5.39 5.89 19.06
N SER A 88 -6.36 5.87 19.97
CA SER A 88 -6.48 4.88 21.06
C SER A 88 -6.66 3.43 20.61
N GLY A 89 -6.60 3.16 19.30
CA GLY A 89 -6.89 1.87 18.72
C GLY A 89 -8.39 1.54 18.75
N ARG A 90 -8.73 0.28 18.45
CA ARG A 90 -10.08 -0.25 18.60
C ARG A 90 -10.12 -1.07 19.88
N ASP A 91 -11.23 -1.00 20.61
CA ASP A 91 -11.49 -1.90 21.71
C ASP A 91 -11.44 -3.35 21.21
N PHE A 92 -10.66 -4.18 21.91
CA PHE A 92 -10.48 -5.60 21.62
C PHE A 92 -10.47 -6.37 22.94
N THR A 93 -11.29 -7.40 23.02
CA THR A 93 -11.30 -8.37 24.13
C THR A 93 -10.45 -9.58 23.76
N LEU A 94 -9.49 -9.90 24.63
CA LEU A 94 -8.65 -11.10 24.59
C LEU A 94 -9.47 -12.38 24.76
#